data_AF-A0A4R7P3I8-F1
#
_entry.id   AF-A0A4R7P3I8-F1
#
_cell.length_a   1.000
_cell.length_b   1.000
_cell.length_c   1.000
_cell.angle_alpha   90.00
_cell.angle_beta   90.00
_cell.angle_gamma   90.00
#
_symmetry.space_group_name_H-M   'P 1'
#
loop_
_entity.id
_entity.type
_entity.pdbx_description
1 polymer ?
#
loop_
_entity_poly.entity_id
_entity_poly.type
_entity_poly.pdbx_seq_one_letter_code
_entity_poly.pdbx_strand_id
1 'polypeptide(L)'
;MSDEPKTWHRGLDEDKPSYVGEMLKTQTNVTAGLAALATAAVAAIPLGLAGAAIPLVLFGAGEAIASMFVPSSQTFRNLIDRRIRAKKRAAFVEHLRKQIERLAMRDDDNWGVYQRMLDRVASIQDLRKHRKDVITERDLERLEDAAMDYLSLWLTQLSISDRLDSLGSKGLNKQHYQTEERLKKNPDDVTLRKAKADLDELVKRAERLARRKTVVDAAMIGLPDAVEEIYTAAITSPTAGDVASRLQEAVDRLHIDAELDSKLDAEMGDIPLRLASRPATATKH
;
A
#
# COMPACT_ATOMS: atom_id res chain seq x y z
N MET A 1 -18.96 -17.83 -0.27
CA MET A 1 -17.87 -17.54 -1.22
C MET A 1 -18.07 -16.08 -1.58
N SER A 2 -17.51 -15.21 -0.75
CA SER A 2 -17.74 -13.76 -0.83
C SER A 2 -16.43 -13.14 -1.30
N ASP A 3 -16.47 -12.53 -2.48
CA ASP A 3 -15.38 -11.71 -3.01
C ASP A 3 -15.26 -10.46 -2.14
N GLU A 4 -14.29 -10.45 -1.23
CA GLU A 4 -13.83 -9.24 -0.53
C GLU A 4 -13.09 -8.34 -1.55
N PRO A 5 -13.39 -7.03 -1.64
CA PRO A 5 -12.70 -6.13 -2.55
C PRO A 5 -11.26 -5.87 -2.06
N LYS A 6 -10.34 -6.66 -2.60
CA LYS A 6 -8.88 -6.63 -2.37
C LYS A 6 -8.21 -5.55 -3.22
N THR A 7 -8.14 -4.31 -2.75
CA THR A 7 -7.49 -3.21 -3.50
C THR A 7 -5.95 -3.21 -3.44
N TRP A 8 -5.33 -3.98 -2.53
CA TRP A 8 -3.86 -4.10 -2.43
C TRP A 8 -3.23 -5.25 -3.20
N HIS A 9 -4.03 -6.21 -3.67
CA HIS A 9 -3.50 -7.45 -4.26
C HIS A 9 -3.08 -7.34 -5.73
N ARG A 10 -3.45 -6.25 -6.43
CA ARG A 10 -3.32 -6.21 -7.90
C ARG A 10 -1.89 -6.12 -8.45
N GLY A 11 -0.87 -5.99 -7.59
CA GLY A 11 0.54 -5.92 -8.02
C GLY A 11 1.54 -6.70 -7.15
N LEU A 12 1.08 -7.52 -6.19
CA LEU A 12 1.95 -8.20 -5.23
C LEU A 12 1.91 -9.74 -5.32
N ASP A 13 1.05 -10.28 -6.18
CA ASP A 13 0.74 -11.71 -6.27
C ASP A 13 1.64 -12.50 -7.27
N GLU A 14 2.58 -11.86 -7.97
CA GLU A 14 3.34 -12.53 -9.04
C GLU A 14 4.62 -13.27 -8.60
N ASP A 15 5.19 -13.00 -7.43
CA ASP A 15 6.32 -13.78 -6.91
C ASP A 15 5.87 -14.73 -5.79
N LYS A 16 5.46 -15.93 -6.18
CA LYS A 16 5.27 -17.04 -5.23
C LYS A 16 6.63 -17.33 -4.58
N PRO A 17 6.74 -17.28 -3.24
CA PRO A 17 8.02 -17.51 -2.59
C PRO A 17 8.50 -18.95 -2.82
N SER A 18 9.76 -19.09 -3.21
CA SER A 18 10.41 -20.39 -3.28
C SER A 18 10.68 -20.89 -1.87
N TYR A 19 9.76 -21.69 -1.33
CA TYR A 19 9.86 -22.26 0.02
C TYR A 19 11.10 -23.14 0.20
N VAL A 20 11.56 -23.82 -0.87
CA VAL A 20 12.79 -24.61 -0.87
C VAL A 20 14.02 -23.69 -0.74
N GLY A 21 14.04 -22.59 -1.49
CA GLY A 21 15.13 -21.60 -1.40
C GLY A 21 15.17 -20.86 -0.06
N GLU A 22 14.01 -20.58 0.53
CA GLU A 22 13.91 -19.96 1.87
C GLU A 22 14.29 -20.93 2.99
N MET A 23 13.97 -22.22 2.86
CA MET A 23 14.40 -23.26 3.79
C MET A 23 15.92 -23.34 3.86
N LEU A 24 16.62 -23.42 2.72
CA LEU A 24 18.08 -23.50 2.66
C LEU A 24 18.78 -22.29 3.28
N LYS A 25 18.09 -21.13 3.30
CA LYS A 25 18.59 -19.88 3.90
C LYS A 25 18.24 -19.72 5.38
N THR A 26 17.55 -20.68 6.00
CA THR A 26 17.27 -20.61 7.43
C THR A 26 18.55 -20.66 8.26
N GLN A 27 18.55 -19.96 9.40
CA GLN A 27 19.71 -19.89 10.29
C GLN A 27 20.21 -21.29 10.70
N THR A 28 19.30 -22.23 10.94
CA THR A 28 19.62 -23.62 11.26
C THR A 28 20.42 -24.30 10.15
N ASN A 29 20.00 -24.18 8.89
CA ASN A 29 20.67 -24.83 7.75
C ASN A 29 22.01 -24.16 7.44
N VAL A 30 22.11 -22.83 7.58
CA VAL A 30 23.38 -22.11 7.47
C VAL A 30 24.37 -22.56 8.56
N THR A 31 23.91 -22.67 9.81
CA THR A 31 24.76 -23.15 10.91
C THR A 31 25.15 -24.62 10.76
N ALA A 32 24.24 -25.47 10.30
CA ALA A 32 24.50 -26.88 10.05
C ALA A 32 25.48 -27.08 8.89
N GLY A 33 25.36 -26.27 7.82
CA GLY A 33 26.31 -26.29 6.70
C GLY A 33 27.70 -25.82 7.10
N LEU A 34 27.81 -24.77 7.92
CA LEU A 34 29.09 -24.34 8.49
C LEU A 34 29.70 -25.39 9.43
N ALA A 35 28.87 -26.05 10.25
CA ALA A 35 29.31 -27.15 11.10
C ALA A 35 29.78 -28.37 10.29
N ALA A 36 29.08 -28.71 9.21
CA ALA A 36 29.46 -29.78 8.30
C ALA A 36 30.78 -29.47 7.58
N LEU A 37 30.98 -28.23 7.13
CA LEU A 37 32.24 -27.77 6.55
C LEU A 37 33.40 -27.82 7.55
N ALA A 38 33.18 -27.34 8.78
CA ALA A 38 34.19 -27.40 9.84
C ALA A 38 34.56 -28.86 10.18
N THR A 39 33.56 -29.73 10.30
CA THR A 39 33.77 -31.16 10.57
C THR A 39 34.50 -31.85 9.42
N ALA A 40 34.17 -31.50 8.18
CA ALA A 40 34.86 -31.99 6.98
C ALA A 40 36.32 -31.53 6.93
N ALA A 41 36.61 -30.27 7.27
CA ALA A 41 37.97 -29.75 7.34
C ALA A 41 38.81 -30.46 8.42
N VAL A 42 38.22 -30.72 9.59
CA VAL A 42 38.88 -31.48 10.67
C VAL A 42 39.11 -32.93 10.27
N ALA A 43 38.12 -33.59 9.66
CA ALA A 43 38.23 -34.96 9.17
C ALA A 43 39.24 -35.11 8.01
N ALA A 44 39.45 -34.05 7.22
CA ALA A 44 40.42 -34.03 6.14
C ALA A 44 41.86 -34.18 6.61
N ILE A 45 42.18 -33.75 7.84
CA ILE A 45 43.55 -33.75 8.39
C ILE A 45 44.09 -35.18 8.55
N PRO A 46 43.40 -36.11 9.25
CA PRO A 46 43.88 -37.49 9.37
C PRO A 46 43.50 -38.40 8.19
N LEU A 47 42.40 -38.12 7.48
CA LEU A 47 41.78 -39.07 6.52
C LEU A 47 41.80 -38.57 5.06
N GLY A 48 42.40 -37.41 4.79
CA GLY A 48 42.44 -36.80 3.46
C GLY A 48 41.05 -36.41 2.93
N LEU A 49 40.97 -36.15 1.63
CA LEU A 49 39.73 -35.70 0.97
C LEU A 49 38.56 -36.69 1.11
N ALA A 50 38.86 -37.99 1.24
CA ALA A 50 37.84 -39.01 1.46
C ALA A 50 37.13 -38.86 2.82
N GLY A 51 37.86 -38.48 3.88
CA GLY A 51 37.27 -38.18 5.19
C GLY A 51 36.44 -36.91 5.20
N ALA A 52 36.83 -35.90 4.41
CA ALA A 52 36.09 -34.65 4.23
C ALA A 52 34.74 -34.86 3.51
N ALA A 53 34.66 -35.85 2.62
CA ALA A 53 33.46 -36.13 1.85
C ALA A 53 32.29 -36.63 2.74
N ILE A 54 32.58 -37.38 3.80
CA ILE A 54 31.54 -38.03 4.61
C ILE A 54 30.60 -37.02 5.29
N PRO A 55 31.08 -35.99 6.02
CA PRO A 55 30.19 -34.98 6.63
C PRO A 55 29.44 -34.14 5.60
N LEU A 56 30.06 -33.84 4.45
CA LEU A 56 29.44 -33.04 3.39
C LEU A 56 28.34 -33.80 2.67
N VAL A 57 28.56 -35.09 2.37
CA VAL A 57 27.55 -35.97 1.78
C VAL A 57 26.40 -36.20 2.76
N LEU A 58 26.69 -36.40 4.05
CA LEU A 58 25.67 -36.56 5.09
C LEU A 58 24.80 -35.29 5.22
N PHE A 59 25.42 -34.11 5.23
CA PHE A 59 24.72 -32.83 5.23
C PHE A 59 23.87 -32.64 3.97
N GLY A 60 24.44 -32.90 2.78
CA GLY A 60 23.73 -32.82 1.51
C GLY A 60 22.53 -33.78 1.42
N ALA A 61 22.67 -35.02 1.93
CA ALA A 61 21.58 -35.99 2.01
C ALA A 61 20.50 -35.55 3.03
N GLY A 62 20.91 -34.99 4.17
CA GLY A 62 19.99 -34.43 5.18
C GLY A 62 19.18 -33.25 4.64
N GLU A 63 19.82 -32.32 3.93
CA GLU A 63 19.14 -31.20 3.26
C GLU A 63 18.22 -31.68 2.12
N ALA A 64 18.63 -32.70 1.35
CA ALA A 64 17.79 -33.29 0.31
C ALA A 64 16.49 -33.89 0.89
N ILE A 65 16.60 -34.65 1.99
CA ILE A 65 15.44 -35.19 2.71
C ILE A 65 14.59 -34.05 3.31
N ALA A 66 15.21 -33.10 4.01
CA ALA A 66 14.48 -32.00 4.62
C ALA A 66 13.79 -31.10 3.56
N SER A 67 14.35 -30.97 2.35
CA SER A 67 13.74 -30.23 1.22
C SER A 67 12.45 -30.87 0.69
N MET A 68 12.22 -32.17 0.96
CA MET A 68 10.98 -32.85 0.61
C MET A 68 9.88 -32.65 1.65
N PHE A 69 10.24 -32.44 2.93
CA PHE A 69 9.28 -32.44 4.06
C PHE A 69 9.08 -31.09 4.75
N VAL A 70 10.10 -30.23 4.81
CA VAL A 70 9.99 -28.92 5.47
C VAL A 70 9.20 -27.91 4.61
N PRO A 71 9.41 -27.80 3.29
CA PRO A 71 8.65 -26.90 2.43
C PRO A 71 7.17 -27.28 2.28
N SER A 72 6.76 -28.49 2.67
CA SER A 72 5.37 -28.95 2.67
C SER A 72 4.67 -28.74 4.03
N SER A 73 5.41 -28.35 5.08
CA SER A 73 4.84 -28.04 6.38
C SER A 73 4.05 -26.72 6.37
N GLN A 74 2.78 -26.79 6.78
CA GLN A 74 1.90 -25.62 6.87
C GLN A 74 2.47 -24.55 7.82
N THR A 75 3.09 -24.96 8.92
CA THR A 75 3.70 -24.05 9.90
C THR A 75 4.87 -23.28 9.29
N PHE A 76 5.73 -23.96 8.51
CA PHE A 76 6.87 -23.33 7.85
C PHE A 76 6.43 -22.35 6.76
N ARG A 77 5.46 -22.74 5.92
CA ARG A 77 4.87 -21.85 4.92
C ARG A 77 4.26 -20.60 5.56
N ASN A 78 3.46 -20.77 6.60
CA ASN A 78 2.85 -19.66 7.33
C ASN A 78 3.91 -18.70 7.92
N LEU A 79 5.04 -19.21 8.41
CA LEU A 79 6.15 -18.38 8.92
C LEU A 79 6.85 -17.59 7.82
N ILE A 80 7.15 -18.23 6.68
CA ILE A 80 7.78 -17.57 5.52
C ILE A 80 6.82 -16.54 4.93
N ASP A 81 5.56 -16.90 4.74
CA ASP A 81 4.53 -15.99 4.24
C ASP A 81 4.40 -14.77 5.15
N ARG A 82 4.36 -14.97 6.47
CA ARG A 82 4.34 -13.87 7.44
C ARG A 82 5.57 -12.96 7.31
N ARG A 83 6.77 -13.54 7.19
CA ARG A 83 8.01 -12.76 7.04
C ARG A 83 8.03 -11.96 5.74
N ILE A 84 7.60 -12.57 4.64
CA ILE A 84 7.59 -11.93 3.32
C ILE A 84 6.54 -10.82 3.29
N ARG A 85 5.35 -11.07 3.84
CA ARG A 85 4.33 -10.02 4.03
C ARG A 85 4.89 -8.86 4.85
N ALA A 86 5.52 -9.11 5.99
CA ALA A 86 6.13 -8.06 6.82
C ALA A 86 7.20 -7.25 6.06
N LYS A 87 8.06 -7.92 5.27
CA LYS A 87 9.05 -7.24 4.42
C LYS A 87 8.40 -6.37 3.33
N LYS A 88 7.38 -6.90 2.63
CA LYS A 88 6.63 -6.18 1.61
C LYS A 88 5.94 -4.95 2.22
N ARG A 89 5.31 -5.10 3.39
CA ARG A 89 4.70 -4.00 4.16
C ARG A 89 5.73 -2.91 4.49
N ALA A 90 6.87 -3.28 5.07
CA ALA A 90 7.92 -2.32 5.42
C ALA A 90 8.47 -1.57 4.20
N ALA A 91 8.71 -2.27 3.09
CA ALA A 91 9.16 -1.64 1.85
C ALA A 91 8.12 -0.67 1.26
N PHE A 92 6.84 -1.04 1.34
CA PHE A 92 5.75 -0.21 0.85
C PHE A 92 5.57 1.05 1.71
N VAL A 93 5.59 0.93 3.03
CA VAL A 93 5.54 2.06 3.97
C VAL A 93 6.71 3.01 3.73
N GLU A 94 7.93 2.49 3.58
CA GLU A 94 9.11 3.29 3.29
C GLU A 94 8.98 4.04 1.96
N HIS A 95 8.43 3.38 0.95
CA HIS A 95 8.15 4.01 -0.34
C HIS A 95 7.12 5.14 -0.23
N LEU A 96 5.98 4.90 0.44
CA LEU A 96 4.96 5.92 0.69
C LEU A 96 5.53 7.12 1.43
N ARG A 97 6.27 6.86 2.51
CA ARG A 97 6.91 7.90 3.30
C ARG A 97 7.85 8.76 2.47
N LYS A 98 8.71 8.15 1.63
CA LYS A 98 9.58 8.91 0.71
C LYS A 98 8.81 9.77 -0.28
N GLN A 99 7.65 9.33 -0.74
CA GLN A 99 6.82 10.14 -1.63
C GLN A 99 6.15 11.29 -0.89
N ILE A 100 5.62 11.04 0.31
CA ILE A 100 5.00 12.06 1.16
C ILE A 100 6.04 13.11 1.55
N GLU A 101 7.25 12.73 1.95
CA GLU A 101 8.33 13.66 2.30
C GLU A 101 8.72 14.62 1.15
N ARG A 102 8.42 14.27 -0.11
CA ARG A 102 8.65 15.16 -1.27
C ARG A 102 7.54 16.18 -1.48
N LEU A 103 6.33 15.87 -1.04
CA LEU A 103 5.11 16.65 -1.32
C LEU A 103 4.61 17.43 -0.09
N ALA A 104 4.77 16.85 1.10
CA ALA A 104 4.31 17.43 2.36
C ALA A 104 5.40 18.29 3.03
N MET A 105 4.96 19.19 3.90
CA MET A 105 5.86 19.88 4.81
C MET A 105 6.40 18.89 5.85
N ARG A 106 7.62 19.15 6.33
CA ARG A 106 8.31 18.24 7.25
C ARG A 106 7.62 18.11 8.62
N ASP A 107 6.78 19.07 8.98
CA ASP A 107 6.08 19.17 10.27
C ASP A 107 4.55 19.08 10.10
N ASP A 108 4.09 18.26 9.15
CA ASP A 108 2.67 18.04 8.91
C ASP A 108 2.03 17.21 10.05
N ASP A 109 0.91 17.71 10.60
CA ASP A 109 0.16 17.09 11.70
C ASP A 109 -0.22 15.63 11.43
N ASN A 110 -0.37 15.26 10.15
CA ASN A 110 -0.70 13.89 9.72
C ASN A 110 0.37 12.87 10.11
N TRP A 111 1.64 13.28 10.27
CA TRP A 111 2.67 12.41 10.84
C TRP A 111 2.34 12.02 12.27
N GLY A 112 1.87 12.98 13.08
CA GLY A 112 1.46 12.72 14.46
C GLY A 112 0.25 11.78 14.54
N VAL A 113 -0.71 11.93 13.63
CA VAL A 113 -1.87 11.01 13.52
C VAL A 113 -1.41 9.58 13.20
N TYR A 114 -0.55 9.44 12.19
CA TYR A 114 0.00 8.14 11.80
C TYR A 114 0.77 7.46 12.95
N GLN A 115 1.62 8.21 13.67
CA GLN A 115 2.35 7.68 14.82
C GLN A 115 1.40 7.21 15.92
N ARG A 116 0.33 7.96 16.23
CA ARG A 116 -0.68 7.54 17.20
C ARG A 116 -1.34 6.23 16.81
N MET A 117 -1.70 6.05 15.53
CA MET A 117 -2.26 4.78 15.04
C MET A 117 -1.29 3.62 15.28
N LEU A 118 0.01 3.79 14.97
CA LEU A 118 1.02 2.78 15.23
C LEU A 118 1.14 2.46 16.73
N ASP A 119 1.14 3.47 17.58
CA ASP A 119 1.21 3.29 19.04
C ASP A 119 0.01 2.51 19.58
N ARG A 120 -1.19 2.73 19.04
CA ARG A 120 -2.40 1.95 19.39
C ARG A 120 -2.29 0.51 18.97
N VAL A 121 -1.87 0.25 17.74
CA VAL A 121 -1.68 -1.11 17.24
C VAL A 121 -0.63 -1.86 18.08
N ALA A 122 0.50 -1.20 18.39
CA ALA A 122 1.53 -1.76 19.25
C ALA A 122 1.01 -2.06 20.67
N SER A 123 0.18 -1.18 21.22
CA SER A 123 -0.44 -1.38 22.54
C SER A 123 -1.42 -2.58 22.53
N ILE A 124 -2.22 -2.75 21.47
CA ILE A 124 -3.11 -3.91 21.31
C ILE A 124 -2.29 -5.20 21.19
N GLN A 125 -1.21 -5.17 20.42
CA GLN A 125 -0.29 -6.30 20.29
C GLN A 125 0.31 -6.69 21.64
N ASP A 126 0.67 -5.71 22.47
CA ASP A 126 1.20 -5.96 23.80
C ASP A 126 0.14 -6.52 24.76
N LEU A 127 -1.08 -5.96 24.75
CA LEU A 127 -2.23 -6.51 25.49
C LEU A 127 -2.46 -7.99 25.16
N ARG A 128 -2.31 -8.38 23.90
CA ARG A 128 -2.48 -9.77 23.47
C ARG A 128 -1.44 -10.73 24.05
N LYS A 129 -0.22 -10.27 24.36
CA LYS A 129 0.80 -11.10 25.03
C LYS A 129 0.33 -11.54 26.42
N HIS A 130 -0.45 -10.69 27.08
CA HIS A 130 -1.00 -10.94 28.42
C HIS A 130 -2.41 -11.53 28.42
N ARG A 131 -3.20 -11.27 27.36
CA ARG A 131 -4.59 -11.74 27.22
C ARG A 131 -4.85 -12.24 25.79
N LYS A 132 -4.87 -13.58 25.62
CA LYS A 132 -4.95 -14.21 24.29
C LYS A 132 -6.25 -13.96 23.52
N ASP A 133 -7.34 -13.62 24.21
CA ASP A 133 -8.69 -13.51 23.63
C ASP A 133 -9.13 -12.07 23.31
N VAL A 134 -8.22 -11.08 23.38
CA VAL A 134 -8.54 -9.67 23.10
C VAL A 134 -8.83 -9.42 21.62
N ILE A 135 -8.03 -10.02 20.73
CA ILE A 135 -8.12 -9.82 19.29
C ILE A 135 -7.50 -11.01 18.55
N THR A 136 -8.04 -11.37 17.38
CA THR A 136 -7.45 -12.42 16.55
C THR A 136 -6.18 -11.91 15.85
N GLU A 137 -5.29 -12.82 15.40
CA GLU A 137 -4.11 -12.42 14.61
C GLU A 137 -4.52 -11.71 13.32
N ARG A 138 -5.62 -12.14 12.69
CA ARG A 138 -6.10 -11.56 11.43
C ARG A 138 -6.58 -10.12 11.65
N ASP A 139 -7.27 -9.86 12.74
CA ASP A 139 -7.78 -8.51 13.02
C ASP A 139 -6.65 -7.57 13.44
N LEU A 140 -5.62 -8.07 14.13
CA LEU A 140 -4.39 -7.31 14.37
C LEU A 140 -3.66 -6.97 13.07
N GLU A 141 -3.53 -7.93 12.15
CA GLU A 141 -2.95 -7.67 10.83
C GLU A 141 -3.76 -6.62 10.05
N ARG A 142 -5.09 -6.61 10.16
CA ARG A 142 -5.96 -5.60 9.54
C ARG A 142 -5.77 -4.21 10.14
N LEU A 143 -5.53 -4.10 11.44
CA LEU A 143 -5.20 -2.83 12.09
C LEU A 143 -3.84 -2.28 11.65
N GLU A 144 -2.84 -3.16 11.48
CA GLU A 144 -1.56 -2.77 10.88
C GLU A 144 -1.74 -2.29 9.43
N ASP A 145 -2.58 -2.97 8.65
CA ASP A 145 -2.90 -2.58 7.27
C ASP A 145 -3.63 -1.22 7.22
N ALA A 146 -4.52 -0.93 8.17
CA ALA A 146 -5.21 0.36 8.28
C ALA A 146 -4.24 1.55 8.46
N ALA A 147 -3.13 1.36 9.20
CA ALA A 147 -2.11 2.41 9.32
C ALA A 147 -1.40 2.68 7.97
N MET A 148 -1.21 1.66 7.13
CA MET A 148 -0.67 1.83 5.77
C MET A 148 -1.69 2.48 4.82
N ASP A 149 -2.97 2.13 4.97
CA ASP A 149 -4.07 2.74 4.22
C ASP A 149 -4.13 4.24 4.49
N TYR A 150 -3.95 4.65 5.75
CA TYR A 150 -3.86 6.06 6.12
C TYR A 150 -2.76 6.81 5.35
N LEU A 151 -1.53 6.26 5.28
CA LEU A 151 -0.45 6.87 4.48
C LEU A 151 -0.79 6.95 2.99
N SER A 152 -1.50 5.95 2.47
CA SER A 152 -1.90 5.90 1.06
C SER A 152 -2.97 6.92 0.73
N LEU A 153 -3.93 7.11 1.63
CA LEU A 153 -4.94 8.17 1.58
C LEU A 153 -4.27 9.54 1.62
N TRP A 154 -3.32 9.73 2.55
CA TRP A 154 -2.59 10.99 2.67
C TRP A 154 -1.80 11.35 1.41
N LEU A 155 -1.04 10.40 0.86
CA LEU A 155 -0.35 10.60 -0.41
C LEU A 155 -1.34 10.94 -1.55
N THR A 156 -2.49 10.28 -1.58
CA THR A 156 -3.55 10.56 -2.55
C THR A 156 -4.08 11.99 -2.39
N GLN A 157 -4.33 12.43 -1.16
CA GLN A 157 -4.77 13.80 -0.84
C GLN A 157 -3.77 14.84 -1.34
N LEU A 158 -2.47 14.63 -1.08
CA LEU A 158 -1.39 15.53 -1.53
C LEU A 158 -1.32 15.59 -3.06
N SER A 159 -1.38 14.43 -3.73
CA SER A 159 -1.37 14.34 -5.19
C SER A 159 -2.59 15.02 -5.84
N ILE A 160 -3.78 14.87 -5.25
CA ILE A 160 -4.99 15.55 -5.72
C ILE A 160 -4.86 17.06 -5.51
N SER A 161 -4.34 17.50 -4.37
CA SER A 161 -4.15 18.93 -4.07
C SER A 161 -3.18 19.59 -5.05
N ASP A 162 -2.03 18.97 -5.30
CA ASP A 162 -1.05 19.43 -6.30
C ASP A 162 -1.64 19.50 -7.72
N ARG A 163 -2.46 18.51 -8.10
CA ARG A 163 -3.17 18.52 -9.39
C ARG A 163 -4.22 19.63 -9.48
N LEU A 164 -4.97 19.90 -8.42
CA LEU A 164 -5.96 20.96 -8.39
C LEU A 164 -5.31 22.35 -8.43
N ASP A 165 -4.16 22.50 -7.77
CA ASP A 165 -3.36 23.73 -7.77
C ASP A 165 -2.73 23.98 -9.16
N SER A 166 -2.15 22.94 -9.80
CA SER A 166 -1.58 23.05 -11.14
C SER A 166 -2.62 23.31 -12.24
N LEU A 167 -3.85 22.80 -12.08
CA LEU A 167 -4.98 23.14 -12.95
C LEU A 167 -5.45 24.60 -12.77
N GLY A 168 -5.07 25.26 -11.66
CA GLY A 168 -5.44 26.64 -11.40
C GLY A 168 -6.96 26.84 -11.45
N SER A 169 -7.73 26.01 -10.75
CA SER A 169 -9.20 25.91 -10.82
C SER A 169 -9.95 27.26 -10.88
N LYS A 170 -9.50 28.26 -10.10
CA LYS A 170 -10.04 29.63 -10.12
C LYS A 170 -9.78 30.37 -11.44
N GLY A 171 -8.60 30.18 -12.02
CA GLY A 171 -8.24 30.70 -13.34
C GLY A 171 -8.98 29.98 -14.47
N LEU A 172 -9.13 28.67 -14.35
CA LEU A 172 -9.86 27.84 -15.32
C LEU A 172 -11.33 28.26 -15.44
N ASN A 173 -12.04 28.40 -14.31
CA ASN A 173 -13.44 28.86 -14.32
C ASN A 173 -13.60 30.27 -14.89
N LYS A 174 -12.64 31.17 -14.61
CA LYS A 174 -12.65 32.53 -15.18
C LYS A 174 -12.46 32.50 -16.70
N GLN A 175 -11.53 31.68 -17.21
CA GLN A 175 -11.29 31.52 -18.65
C GLN A 175 -12.46 30.85 -19.36
N HIS A 176 -13.10 29.88 -18.72
CA HIS A 176 -14.31 29.23 -19.19
C HIS A 176 -15.43 30.26 -19.38
N TYR A 177 -15.76 31.04 -18.34
CA TYR A 177 -16.77 32.10 -18.41
C TYR A 177 -16.45 33.16 -19.49
N GLN A 178 -15.20 33.59 -19.58
CA GLN A 178 -14.77 34.55 -20.61
C GLN A 178 -14.92 33.99 -22.04
N THR A 179 -14.67 32.71 -22.23
CA THR A 179 -14.82 32.03 -23.53
C THR A 179 -16.31 31.88 -23.88
N GLU A 180 -17.17 31.57 -22.91
CA GLU A 180 -18.62 31.56 -23.11
C GLU A 180 -19.16 32.93 -23.52
N GLU A 181 -18.73 34.00 -22.84
CA GLU A 181 -19.15 35.37 -23.18
C GLU A 181 -18.68 35.80 -24.57
N ARG A 182 -17.47 35.38 -24.99
CA ARG A 182 -16.98 35.63 -26.36
C ARG A 182 -17.77 34.85 -27.40
N LEU A 183 -18.15 33.61 -27.09
CA LEU A 183 -18.95 32.78 -27.98
C LEU A 183 -20.39 33.31 -28.13
N LYS A 184 -20.98 33.89 -27.07
CA LYS A 184 -22.28 34.59 -27.18
C LYS A 184 -22.23 35.77 -28.15
N LYS A 185 -21.08 36.46 -28.22
CA LYS A 185 -20.86 37.61 -29.11
C LYS A 185 -20.50 37.20 -30.54
N ASN A 186 -19.86 36.04 -30.72
CA ASN A 186 -19.52 35.50 -32.04
C ASN A 186 -19.81 33.98 -32.10
N PRO A 187 -21.07 33.59 -32.36
CA PRO A 187 -21.52 32.19 -32.28
C PRO A 187 -20.89 31.26 -33.31
N ASP A 188 -20.49 31.80 -34.47
CA ASP A 188 -20.02 31.00 -35.60
C ASP A 188 -18.53 30.62 -35.49
N ASP A 189 -17.81 31.19 -34.53
CA ASP A 189 -16.39 30.93 -34.33
C ASP A 189 -16.13 29.48 -33.88
N VAL A 190 -15.68 28.65 -34.83
CA VAL A 190 -15.36 27.23 -34.63
C VAL A 190 -14.24 27.05 -33.61
N THR A 191 -13.28 27.98 -33.55
CA THR A 191 -12.13 27.89 -32.64
C THR A 191 -12.55 28.13 -31.19
N LEU A 192 -13.43 29.11 -30.96
CA LEU A 192 -14.01 29.38 -29.65
C LEU A 192 -14.91 28.23 -29.18
N ARG A 193 -15.67 27.59 -30.08
CA ARG A 193 -16.47 26.41 -29.73
C ARG A 193 -15.61 25.23 -29.29
N LYS A 194 -14.51 24.97 -30.01
CA LYS A 194 -13.56 23.92 -29.64
C LYS A 194 -12.89 24.22 -28.29
N ALA A 195 -12.39 25.45 -28.12
CA ALA A 195 -11.78 25.88 -26.86
C ALA A 195 -12.76 25.79 -25.68
N LYS A 196 -14.06 26.10 -25.89
CA LYS A 196 -15.10 25.90 -24.88
C LYS A 196 -15.23 24.43 -24.51
N ALA A 197 -15.34 23.52 -25.49
CA ALA A 197 -15.49 22.10 -25.23
C ALA A 197 -14.29 21.53 -24.44
N ASP A 198 -13.07 21.94 -24.79
CA ASP A 198 -11.85 21.54 -24.08
C ASP A 198 -11.85 22.09 -22.63
N LEU A 199 -12.27 23.34 -22.42
CA LEU A 199 -12.39 23.94 -21.09
C LEU A 199 -13.50 23.27 -20.25
N ASP A 200 -14.64 22.91 -20.85
CA ASP A 200 -15.73 22.17 -20.20
C ASP A 200 -15.23 20.82 -19.67
N GLU A 201 -14.41 20.10 -20.44
CA GLU A 201 -13.83 18.83 -20.00
C GLU A 201 -12.89 19.03 -18.80
N LEU A 202 -12.04 20.05 -18.85
CA LEU A 202 -11.11 20.37 -17.77
C LEU A 202 -11.83 20.78 -16.48
N VAL A 203 -12.88 21.60 -16.56
CA VAL A 203 -13.69 21.99 -15.40
C VAL A 203 -14.35 20.77 -14.78
N LYS A 204 -14.99 19.92 -15.59
CA LYS A 204 -15.59 18.66 -15.11
C LYS A 204 -14.56 17.76 -14.44
N ARG A 205 -13.33 17.67 -14.97
CA ARG A 205 -12.25 16.88 -14.37
C ARG A 205 -11.81 17.47 -13.02
N ALA A 206 -11.67 18.79 -12.93
CA ALA A 206 -11.33 19.48 -11.69
C ALA A 206 -12.40 19.28 -10.61
N GLU A 207 -13.68 19.36 -10.96
CA GLU A 207 -14.78 19.09 -10.03
C GLU A 207 -14.78 17.65 -9.51
N ARG A 208 -14.50 16.66 -10.37
CA ARG A 208 -14.35 15.26 -9.94
C ARG A 208 -13.21 15.09 -8.96
N LEU A 209 -12.06 15.70 -9.25
CA LEU A 209 -10.91 15.67 -8.34
C LEU A 209 -11.23 16.33 -6.98
N ALA A 210 -11.96 17.45 -6.98
CA ALA A 210 -12.38 18.12 -5.76
C ALA A 210 -13.35 17.28 -4.90
N ARG A 211 -14.31 16.59 -5.54
CA ARG A 211 -15.19 15.63 -4.85
C ARG A 211 -14.38 14.50 -4.22
N ARG A 212 -13.47 13.89 -4.99
CA ARG A 212 -12.57 12.83 -4.50
C ARG A 212 -11.71 13.30 -3.33
N LYS A 213 -11.18 14.53 -3.38
CA LYS A 213 -10.43 15.11 -2.26
C LYS A 213 -11.27 15.11 -0.98
N THR A 214 -12.54 15.51 -1.07
CA THR A 214 -13.43 15.57 0.09
C THR A 214 -13.67 14.19 0.71
N VAL A 215 -13.82 13.15 -0.12
CA VAL A 215 -13.95 11.76 0.34
C VAL A 215 -12.66 11.29 1.03
N VAL A 216 -11.50 11.55 0.42
CA VAL A 216 -10.20 11.21 1.01
C VAL A 216 -9.96 11.96 2.32
N ASP A 217 -10.32 13.25 2.40
CA ASP A 217 -10.22 14.06 3.61
C ASP A 217 -11.09 13.45 4.74
N ALA A 218 -12.33 13.05 4.43
CA ALA A 218 -13.21 12.39 5.38
C ALA A 218 -12.65 11.03 5.83
N ALA A 219 -12.10 10.25 4.91
CA ALA A 219 -11.47 8.96 5.19
C ALA A 219 -10.25 9.10 6.13
N MET A 220 -9.42 10.13 5.92
CA MET A 220 -8.28 10.41 6.78
C MET A 220 -8.67 10.84 8.19
N ILE A 221 -9.87 11.36 8.40
CA ILE A 221 -10.40 11.68 9.73
C ILE A 221 -10.99 10.42 10.38
N GLY A 222 -11.81 9.66 9.64
CA GLY A 222 -12.56 8.53 10.21
C GLY A 222 -11.70 7.30 10.51
N LEU A 223 -10.65 7.04 9.73
CA LEU A 223 -9.83 5.83 9.89
C LEU A 223 -9.04 5.81 11.22
N PRO A 224 -8.35 6.90 11.63
CA PRO A 224 -7.74 6.98 12.95
C PRO A 224 -8.75 6.82 14.11
N ASP A 225 -9.93 7.44 13.99
CA ASP A 225 -10.97 7.36 15.01
C ASP A 225 -11.46 5.91 15.20
N ALA A 226 -11.62 5.16 14.11
CA ALA A 226 -11.97 3.74 14.16
C ALA A 226 -10.89 2.90 14.87
N VAL A 227 -9.61 3.19 14.64
CA VAL A 227 -8.50 2.51 15.35
C VAL A 227 -8.50 2.84 16.85
N GLU A 228 -8.78 4.09 17.22
CA GLU A 228 -8.90 4.49 18.63
C GLU A 228 -10.11 3.86 19.32
N GLU A 229 -11.25 3.74 18.62
CA GLU A 229 -12.42 3.03 19.12
C GLU A 229 -12.09 1.55 19.40
N ILE A 230 -11.43 0.89 18.45
CA ILE A 230 -11.00 -0.51 18.57
C ILE A 230 -10.03 -0.68 19.74
N TYR A 231 -9.06 0.23 19.87
CA TYR A 231 -8.16 0.24 21.01
C TYR A 231 -8.90 0.37 22.34
N THR A 232 -9.85 1.30 22.42
CA THR A 232 -10.67 1.53 23.61
C THR A 232 -11.52 0.29 23.92
N ALA A 233 -12.14 -0.32 22.91
CA ALA A 233 -12.90 -1.55 23.04
C ALA A 233 -12.02 -2.73 23.51
N ALA A 234 -10.81 -2.86 22.99
CA ALA A 234 -9.86 -3.90 23.39
C ALA A 234 -9.42 -3.78 24.86
N ILE A 235 -9.37 -2.56 25.41
CA ILE A 235 -9.06 -2.31 26.82
C ILE A 235 -10.26 -2.56 27.73
N THR A 236 -11.45 -2.18 27.27
CA THR A 236 -12.68 -2.13 28.08
C THR A 236 -13.52 -3.40 28.05
N SER A 237 -13.46 -4.16 26.95
CA SER A 237 -14.30 -5.35 26.74
C SER A 237 -13.48 -6.65 26.65
N PRO A 238 -13.96 -7.75 27.27
CA PRO A 238 -13.26 -9.04 27.28
C PRO A 238 -13.50 -9.93 26.04
N THR A 239 -14.20 -9.46 25.00
CA THR A 239 -14.59 -10.30 23.85
C THR A 239 -14.22 -9.71 22.49
N ALA A 240 -13.38 -10.42 21.72
CA ALA A 240 -12.83 -10.03 20.42
C ALA A 240 -13.84 -9.84 19.27
N GLY A 241 -15.04 -10.44 19.34
CA GLY A 241 -15.97 -10.51 18.20
C GLY A 241 -16.57 -9.17 17.78
N ASP A 242 -16.80 -8.27 18.73
CA ASP A 242 -17.45 -6.96 18.49
C ASP A 242 -16.48 -5.91 17.90
N VAL A 243 -15.18 -6.18 17.97
CA VAL A 243 -14.11 -5.31 17.48
C VAL A 243 -13.88 -5.50 15.98
N ALA A 244 -13.90 -6.76 15.52
CA ALA A 244 -13.69 -7.11 14.12
C ALA A 244 -14.83 -6.67 13.20
N SER A 245 -16.08 -6.74 13.68
CA SER A 245 -17.27 -6.29 12.93
C SER A 245 -17.26 -4.78 12.70
N ARG A 246 -16.88 -3.99 13.71
CA ARG A 246 -16.81 -2.52 13.61
C ARG A 246 -15.70 -2.03 12.68
N LEU A 247 -14.53 -2.69 12.71
CA LEU A 247 -13.45 -2.41 11.75
C LEU A 247 -13.91 -2.71 10.32
N GLN A 248 -14.55 -3.86 10.11
CA GLN A 248 -15.04 -4.26 8.80
C GLN A 248 -16.11 -3.27 8.30
N GLU A 249 -17.05 -2.85 9.16
CA GLU A 249 -18.08 -1.89 8.81
C GLU A 249 -17.51 -0.49 8.48
N ALA A 250 -16.54 -0.02 9.26
CA ALA A 250 -15.88 1.26 8.99
C ALA A 250 -15.08 1.24 7.68
N VAL A 251 -14.36 0.15 7.41
CA VAL A 251 -13.60 -0.05 6.17
C VAL A 251 -14.54 -0.23 4.97
N ASP A 252 -15.60 -1.02 5.11
CA ASP A 252 -16.57 -1.27 4.03
C ASP A 252 -17.34 0.00 3.68
N ARG A 253 -17.74 0.80 4.68
CA ARG A 253 -18.39 2.10 4.46
C ARG A 253 -17.47 3.07 3.71
N LEU A 254 -16.19 3.12 4.10
CA LEU A 254 -15.18 3.96 3.47
C LEU A 254 -14.82 3.48 2.05
N HIS A 255 -14.94 2.18 1.80
CA HIS A 255 -14.73 1.60 0.47
C HIS A 255 -15.93 1.81 -0.46
N ILE A 256 -17.17 1.67 0.04
CA ILE A 256 -18.40 1.94 -0.72
C ILE A 256 -18.42 3.37 -1.25
N ASP A 257 -18.04 4.35 -0.42
CA ASP A 257 -17.98 5.75 -0.82
C ASP A 257 -16.89 6.02 -1.90
N ALA A 258 -15.82 5.22 -1.93
CA ALA A 258 -14.76 5.32 -2.94
C ALA A 258 -15.07 4.55 -4.25
N GLU A 259 -15.78 3.41 -4.18
CA GLU A 259 -16.13 2.57 -5.33
C GLU A 259 -17.24 3.18 -6.20
N LEU A 260 -18.19 3.90 -5.57
CA LEU A 260 -19.22 4.69 -6.25
C LEU A 260 -18.62 5.69 -7.25
N ASP A 261 -17.46 6.27 -6.93
CA ASP A 261 -16.76 7.21 -7.80
C ASP A 261 -15.80 6.52 -8.80
N SER A 262 -15.26 5.34 -8.48
CA SER A 262 -14.36 4.57 -9.36
C SER A 262 -15.07 3.94 -10.57
N LYS A 263 -16.33 3.51 -10.43
CA LYS A 263 -17.11 2.95 -11.56
C LYS A 263 -17.40 3.98 -12.65
N LEU A 264 -17.33 5.27 -12.34
CA LEU A 264 -17.48 6.38 -13.28
C LEU A 264 -16.22 6.69 -14.10
N ASP A 265 -15.03 6.27 -13.64
CA ASP A 265 -13.74 6.57 -14.30
C ASP A 265 -13.27 5.42 -15.22
N ALA A 266 -13.65 4.17 -14.93
CA ALA A 266 -13.39 3.03 -15.80
C ALA A 266 -14.08 3.16 -17.18
N GLU A 267 -15.13 4.00 -17.29
CA GLU A 267 -15.80 4.34 -18.55
C GLU A 267 -15.17 5.54 -19.29
N MET A 268 -14.20 6.27 -18.70
CA MET A 268 -13.67 7.53 -19.27
C MET A 268 -12.13 7.62 -19.33
N GLY A 269 -11.41 6.65 -18.76
CA GLY A 269 -9.96 6.69 -18.64
C GLY A 269 -9.20 6.18 -19.87
N ASP A 270 -9.28 6.87 -21.01
CA ASP A 270 -8.24 6.71 -22.05
C ASP A 270 -8.09 7.95 -22.96
N ILE A 271 -7.56 9.05 -22.43
CA ILE A 271 -6.88 10.07 -23.26
C ILE A 271 -5.66 10.63 -22.50
N PRO A 272 -4.42 10.32 -22.92
CA PRO A 272 -3.24 11.01 -22.43
C PRO A 272 -3.21 12.41 -23.06
N LEU A 273 -3.47 13.45 -22.26
CA LEU A 273 -3.23 14.83 -22.68
C LEU A 273 -1.72 15.07 -22.77
N ARG A 274 -1.15 14.75 -23.94
CA ARG A 274 0.08 15.36 -24.44
C ARG A 274 -0.14 16.87 -24.43
N LEU A 275 0.58 17.56 -23.56
CA LEU A 275 0.79 19.00 -23.64
C LEU A 275 1.21 19.36 -25.07
N ALA A 276 0.31 19.99 -25.81
CA ALA A 276 0.64 20.65 -27.06
C ALA A 276 1.60 21.80 -26.74
N SER A 277 2.86 21.60 -27.11
CA SER A 277 3.88 22.62 -27.16
C SER A 277 3.34 23.84 -27.91
N ARG A 278 3.33 25.00 -27.26
CA ARG A 278 3.11 26.31 -27.88
C ARG A 278 4.03 26.45 -29.11
N PRO A 279 3.52 26.78 -30.31
CA PRO A 279 4.40 27.26 -31.37
C PRO A 279 4.90 28.66 -30.96
N ALA A 280 6.22 28.78 -30.79
CA ALA A 280 6.88 30.07 -30.71
C ALA A 280 6.79 30.75 -32.09
N THR A 281 5.84 31.66 -32.24
CA THR A 281 5.86 32.66 -33.31
C THR A 281 6.93 33.69 -32.99
N ALA A 282 8.13 33.49 -33.55
CA ALA A 282 9.13 34.55 -33.69
C ALA A 282 9.11 35.00 -35.15
N THR A 283 8.31 36.03 -35.43
CA THR A 283 8.33 36.76 -36.69
C THR A 283 9.19 38.01 -36.51
N LYS A 284 10.28 38.04 -37.27
CA LYS A 284 11.18 39.16 -37.66
C LYS A 284 10.82 40.58 -37.18
N HIS A 285 11.81 41.25 -36.60
CA HIS A 285 12.33 42.54 -37.08
C HIS A 285 13.84 42.56 -36.94
#